data_AF-A0A956U5X9-F1
#
_entry.id   AF-A0A956U5X9-F1
#
_cell.length_a   1.000
_cell.length_b   1.000
_cell.length_c   1.000
_cell.angle_alpha   90.00
_cell.angle_beta   90.00
_cell.angle_gamma   90.00
#
_symmetry.space_group_name_H-M   'P 1'
#
loop_
_entity.id
_entity.type
_entity.pdbx_description
1 polymer ?
#
loop_
_entity_poly.entity_id
_entity_poly.type
_entity_poly.pdbx_seq_one_letter_code
_entity_poly.pdbx_strand_id
1 'polypeptide(L)'
;PDGGLNCDEEAYIRSEPKSSVVSTLPSLEAILMSLKEDSAEEADYLEKGASYLISKRLFRSSCTGEPIIEGWTKLSFPRFYEYDILRGLSFLLSWSKAMRRPLPLDAIAECIELIDGDAPDGVIKVQRHAWGEHRTRKLDRATGEWIKEDASTFPLLSAASRIGTKSRALTAEWSHAKNDLLFLLDNDLVRESIDCVQ
;
A
#
# COMPACT_ATOMS: atom_id res chain seq x y z
N PRO A 1 -13.11 -11.71 11.15
CA PRO A 1 -12.70 -10.39 10.59
C PRO A 1 -12.18 -10.56 9.17
N ASP A 2 -12.21 -9.51 8.35
CA ASP A 2 -11.84 -9.52 6.91
C ASP A 2 -10.32 -9.61 6.65
N GLY A 3 -9.51 -9.71 7.71
CA GLY A 3 -8.05 -9.80 7.65
C GLY A 3 -7.34 -8.45 7.68
N GLY A 4 -8.07 -7.34 7.62
CA GLY A 4 -7.52 -6.00 7.78
C GLY A 4 -7.60 -5.47 9.22
N LEU A 5 -6.96 -4.31 9.43
CA LEU A 5 -6.99 -3.53 10.65
C LEU A 5 -7.58 -2.14 10.37
N ASN A 6 -8.11 -1.49 11.40
CA ASN A 6 -8.50 -0.09 11.44
C ASN A 6 -7.94 0.59 12.71
N CYS A 7 -7.53 1.86 12.59
CA CYS A 7 -7.12 2.68 13.73
C CYS A 7 -8.29 3.33 14.48
N ASP A 8 -9.48 3.36 13.88
CA ASP A 8 -10.71 3.79 14.53
C ASP A 8 -11.34 2.63 15.31
N GLU A 9 -11.33 2.70 16.64
CA GLU A 9 -11.93 1.69 17.51
C GLU A 9 -13.42 1.51 17.24
N GLU A 10 -14.12 2.59 16.84
CA GLU A 10 -15.54 2.54 16.50
C GLU A 10 -15.83 1.67 15.27
N ALA A 11 -14.82 1.44 14.42
CA ALA A 11 -14.99 0.57 13.26
C ALA A 11 -15.26 -0.87 13.66
N TYR A 12 -14.74 -1.35 14.81
CA TYR A 12 -14.87 -2.74 15.23
C TYR A 12 -16.18 -3.07 15.95
N ILE A 13 -16.88 -2.05 16.45
CA ILE A 13 -18.18 -2.22 17.12
C ILE A 13 -19.38 -2.10 16.17
N ARG A 14 -19.13 -1.78 14.90
CA ARG A 14 -20.19 -1.72 13.87
C ARG A 14 -20.64 -3.13 13.49
N SER A 15 -21.89 -3.25 13.04
CA SER A 15 -22.47 -4.50 12.53
C SER A 15 -21.68 -5.06 11.35
N GLU A 16 -21.06 -4.18 10.56
CA GLU A 16 -20.12 -4.51 9.49
C GLU A 16 -18.81 -3.75 9.71
N PRO A 17 -17.83 -4.37 10.39
CA PRO A 17 -16.53 -3.74 10.58
C PRO A 17 -15.85 -3.46 9.25
N LYS A 18 -15.33 -2.24 9.08
CA LYS A 18 -14.59 -1.85 7.88
C LYS A 18 -13.13 -1.65 8.22
N SER A 19 -12.27 -2.49 7.65
CA SER A 19 -10.82 -2.32 7.75
C SER A 19 -10.29 -1.25 6.80
N SER A 20 -9.08 -0.76 7.07
CA SER A 20 -8.37 0.26 6.29
C SER A 20 -7.04 -0.30 5.79
N VAL A 21 -6.79 -0.21 4.47
CA VAL A 21 -5.50 -0.59 3.87
C VAL A 21 -4.33 0.17 4.51
N VAL A 22 -4.52 1.47 4.78
CA VAL A 22 -3.49 2.35 5.38
C VAL A 22 -3.14 1.89 6.80
N SER A 23 -4.12 1.41 7.57
CA SER A 23 -3.89 0.91 8.94
C SER A 23 -3.35 -0.53 8.96
N THR A 24 -3.73 -1.33 7.95
CA THR A 24 -3.37 -2.75 7.88
C THR A 24 -1.89 -2.94 7.48
N LEU A 25 -1.48 -2.26 6.41
CA LEU A 25 -0.21 -2.55 5.74
C LEU A 25 1.04 -2.39 6.63
N PRO A 26 1.19 -1.33 7.47
CA PRO A 26 2.38 -1.17 8.29
C PRO A 26 2.64 -2.35 9.24
N SER A 27 1.58 -2.96 9.78
CA SER A 27 1.74 -4.13 10.64
C SER A 27 2.15 -5.37 9.86
N LEU A 28 1.58 -5.58 8.66
CA LEU A 28 1.96 -6.69 7.79
C LEU A 28 3.43 -6.58 7.34
N GLU A 29 3.87 -5.38 6.96
CA GLU A 29 5.28 -5.11 6.60
C GLU A 29 6.22 -5.46 7.74
N ALA A 30 5.90 -5.03 8.97
CA ALA A 30 6.71 -5.32 10.15
C ALA A 30 6.82 -6.83 10.43
N ILE A 31 5.70 -7.55 10.38
CA ILE A 31 5.69 -9.01 10.60
C ILE A 31 6.45 -9.75 9.50
N LEU A 32 6.27 -9.36 8.22
CA LEU A 32 7.01 -9.97 7.11
C LEU A 32 8.53 -9.77 7.25
N MET A 33 8.97 -8.58 7.70
CA MET A 33 10.39 -8.28 7.93
C MET A 33 11.00 -9.08 9.08
N SER A 34 10.19 -9.51 10.06
CA SER A 34 10.64 -10.28 11.22
C SER A 34 10.22 -11.75 11.20
N LEU A 35 9.73 -12.23 10.05
CA LEU A 35 9.12 -13.55 9.92
C LEU A 35 10.12 -14.65 10.33
N LYS A 36 9.66 -15.55 11.21
CA LYS A 36 10.42 -16.74 11.61
C LYS A 36 9.97 -17.94 10.79
N GLU A 37 10.91 -18.79 10.38
CA GLU A 37 10.66 -19.92 9.46
C GLU A 37 9.52 -20.86 9.89
N ASP A 38 9.23 -20.98 11.20
CA ASP A 38 8.22 -21.90 11.76
C ASP A 38 7.06 -21.21 12.52
N SER A 39 6.81 -19.92 12.29
CA SER A 39 5.72 -19.22 13.00
C SER A 39 4.38 -19.35 12.29
N ALA A 40 3.59 -20.36 12.67
CA ALA A 40 2.24 -20.57 12.12
C ALA A 40 1.29 -19.38 12.36
N GLU A 41 1.44 -18.68 13.49
CA GLU A 41 0.63 -17.50 13.82
C GLU A 41 0.98 -16.30 12.93
N GLU A 42 2.27 -16.03 12.72
CA GLU A 42 2.71 -14.97 11.80
C GLU A 42 2.29 -15.29 10.36
N ALA A 43 2.39 -16.56 9.96
CA ALA A 43 1.96 -17.02 8.64
C ALA A 43 0.44 -16.81 8.41
N ASP A 44 -0.40 -17.21 9.37
CA ASP A 44 -1.85 -17.02 9.30
C ASP A 44 -2.23 -15.53 9.29
N TYR A 45 -1.54 -14.70 10.08
CA TYR A 45 -1.73 -13.26 10.09
C TYR A 45 -1.42 -12.61 8.73
N LEU A 46 -0.26 -12.97 8.15
CA LEU A 46 0.14 -12.48 6.83
C LEU A 46 -0.81 -12.97 5.72
N GLU A 47 -1.27 -14.22 5.78
CA GLU A 47 -2.21 -14.79 4.80
C GLU A 47 -3.54 -14.01 4.79
N LYS A 48 -4.06 -13.70 5.97
CA LYS A 48 -5.30 -12.90 6.12
C LYS A 48 -5.11 -11.48 5.61
N GLY A 49 -3.99 -10.84 5.94
CA GLY A 49 -3.67 -9.49 5.46
C GLY A 49 -3.46 -9.42 3.95
N ALA A 50 -2.75 -10.39 3.38
CA ALA A 50 -2.56 -10.50 1.94
C ALA A 50 -3.89 -10.75 1.21
N SER A 51 -4.73 -11.66 1.72
CA SER A 51 -6.08 -11.90 1.21
C SER A 51 -6.93 -10.63 1.22
N TYR A 52 -6.84 -9.82 2.27
CA TYR A 52 -7.50 -8.53 2.35
C TYR A 52 -7.05 -7.58 1.23
N LEU A 53 -5.73 -7.42 1.01
CA LEU A 53 -5.20 -6.56 -0.06
C LEU A 53 -5.54 -7.07 -1.47
N ILE A 54 -5.49 -8.39 -1.67
CA ILE A 54 -5.88 -9.05 -2.93
C ILE A 54 -7.36 -8.77 -3.23
N SER A 55 -8.25 -8.88 -2.23
CA SER A 55 -9.69 -8.60 -2.39
C SER A 55 -9.99 -7.14 -2.78
N LYS A 56 -9.03 -6.25 -2.56
CA LYS A 56 -9.09 -4.83 -2.96
C LYS A 56 -8.37 -4.56 -4.27
N ARG A 57 -7.74 -5.55 -4.93
CA ARG A 57 -6.81 -5.33 -6.04
C ARG A 57 -5.86 -4.15 -5.74
N LEU A 58 -5.32 -4.16 -4.51
CA LEU A 58 -4.52 -3.10 -3.89
C LEU A 58 -5.23 -1.77 -3.60
N PHE A 59 -6.08 -1.24 -4.48
CA PHE A 59 -6.65 0.11 -4.33
C PHE A 59 -8.11 0.27 -4.76
N ARG A 60 -8.79 -0.79 -5.16
CA ARG A 60 -10.20 -0.82 -5.56
C ARG A 60 -11.12 -1.28 -4.44
N SER A 61 -12.32 -0.71 -4.44
CA SER A 61 -13.42 -1.16 -3.59
C SER A 61 -13.91 -2.53 -4.06
N SER A 62 -13.93 -3.51 -3.16
CA SER A 62 -14.48 -4.85 -3.46
C SER A 62 -15.97 -4.80 -3.82
N CYS A 63 -16.71 -3.76 -3.42
CA CYS A 63 -18.14 -3.63 -3.68
C CYS A 63 -18.43 -2.97 -5.03
N THR A 64 -17.69 -1.92 -5.38
CA THR A 64 -17.99 -1.06 -6.54
C THR A 64 -16.98 -1.19 -7.67
N GLY A 65 -15.82 -1.80 -7.43
CA GLY A 65 -14.69 -1.78 -8.36
C GLY A 65 -13.98 -0.43 -8.46
N GLU A 66 -14.60 0.68 -8.07
CA GLU A 66 -13.98 2.01 -8.12
C GLU A 66 -12.76 2.15 -7.20
N PRO A 67 -11.80 3.04 -7.51
CA PRO A 67 -10.71 3.38 -6.59
C PRO A 67 -11.22 3.78 -5.20
N ILE A 68 -10.63 3.23 -4.15
CA ILE A 68 -10.96 3.57 -2.74
C ILE A 68 -10.60 5.03 -2.47
N ILE A 69 -9.41 5.45 -2.93
CA ILE A 69 -8.92 6.82 -2.91
C ILE A 69 -8.19 7.07 -4.22
N GLU A 70 -8.68 8.02 -5.03
CA GLU A 70 -8.13 8.33 -6.36
C GLU A 70 -6.62 8.62 -6.32
N GLY A 71 -6.15 9.28 -5.26
CA GLY A 71 -4.75 9.65 -5.07
C GLY A 71 -3.77 8.47 -4.86
N TRP A 72 -4.24 7.25 -4.60
CA TRP A 72 -3.36 6.10 -4.37
C TRP A 72 -2.61 5.63 -5.61
N THR A 73 -3.11 5.96 -6.80
CA THR A 73 -2.41 5.72 -8.08
C THR A 73 -1.25 6.69 -8.30
N LYS A 74 -1.22 7.82 -7.58
CA LYS A 74 -0.15 8.83 -7.66
C LYS A 74 0.90 8.56 -6.59
N LEU A 75 2.05 8.05 -7.02
CA LEU A 75 3.16 7.68 -6.16
C LEU A 75 3.72 8.90 -5.42
N SER A 76 3.99 8.71 -4.13
CA SER A 76 4.37 9.80 -3.22
C SER A 76 5.71 9.53 -2.54
N PHE A 77 6.50 10.58 -2.33
CA PHE A 77 7.75 10.46 -1.57
C PHE A 77 8.07 11.77 -0.81
N PRO A 78 8.60 11.70 0.42
CA PRO A 78 8.68 10.50 1.25
C PRO A 78 7.29 10.08 1.71
N ARG A 79 7.12 8.78 2.00
CA ARG A 79 5.92 8.25 2.65
C ARG A 79 6.14 8.28 4.15
N PHE A 80 5.21 8.85 4.89
CA PHE A 80 5.13 8.76 6.35
C PHE A 80 4.23 7.58 6.75
N TYR A 81 2.91 7.72 6.64
CA TYR A 81 1.95 6.62 6.76
C TYR A 81 1.15 6.41 5.47
N GLU A 82 1.38 7.25 4.46
CA GLU A 82 0.62 7.27 3.23
C GLU A 82 0.76 5.95 2.47
N TYR A 83 -0.32 5.60 1.81
CA TYR A 83 -0.38 4.48 0.88
C TYR A 83 -0.30 5.00 -0.55
N ASP A 84 0.42 4.25 -1.38
CA ASP A 84 0.32 4.28 -2.83
C ASP A 84 0.44 2.84 -3.35
N ILE A 85 -0.01 2.63 -4.58
CA ILE A 85 -0.10 1.29 -5.18
C ILE A 85 1.26 0.56 -5.22
N LEU A 86 2.38 1.28 -5.35
CA LEU A 86 3.71 0.69 -5.34
C LEU A 86 4.02 0.05 -3.98
N ARG A 87 3.70 0.73 -2.87
CA ARG A 87 3.92 0.18 -1.51
C ARG A 87 3.15 -1.13 -1.30
N GLY A 88 1.87 -1.15 -1.68
CA GLY A 88 1.04 -2.34 -1.54
C GLY A 88 1.47 -3.49 -2.45
N LEU A 89 1.84 -3.17 -3.70
CA LEU A 89 2.35 -4.14 -4.66
C LEU A 89 3.66 -4.77 -4.17
N SER A 90 4.60 -3.96 -3.69
CA SER A 90 5.86 -4.43 -3.11
C SER A 90 5.62 -5.39 -1.95
N PHE A 91 4.68 -5.08 -1.04
CA PHE A 91 4.32 -6.01 0.03
C PHE A 91 3.78 -7.34 -0.51
N LEU A 92 2.79 -7.33 -1.42
CA LEU A 92 2.19 -8.58 -1.93
C LEU A 92 3.22 -9.46 -2.65
N LEU A 93 4.12 -8.87 -3.43
CA LEU A 93 5.15 -9.61 -4.15
C LEU A 93 6.17 -10.22 -3.18
N SER A 94 6.67 -9.44 -2.21
CA SER A 94 7.61 -9.96 -1.21
C SER A 94 6.98 -10.99 -0.28
N TRP A 95 5.71 -10.82 0.11
CA TRP A 95 4.94 -11.80 0.88
C TRP A 95 4.79 -13.11 0.10
N SER A 96 4.31 -13.03 -1.15
CA SER A 96 4.11 -14.20 -2.01
C SER A 96 5.41 -14.97 -2.21
N LYS A 97 6.54 -14.26 -2.38
CA LYS A 97 7.87 -14.84 -2.50
C LYS A 97 8.32 -15.53 -1.22
N ALA A 98 8.22 -14.85 -0.08
CA ALA A 98 8.65 -15.39 1.21
C ALA A 98 7.82 -16.61 1.63
N MET A 99 6.51 -16.55 1.44
CA MET A 99 5.57 -17.59 1.85
C MET A 99 5.34 -18.67 0.78
N ARG A 100 5.94 -18.51 -0.42
CA ARG A 100 5.69 -19.31 -1.63
C ARG A 100 4.20 -19.48 -1.93
N ARG A 101 3.43 -18.39 -1.82
CA ARG A 101 1.99 -18.37 -2.04
C ARG A 101 1.66 -17.91 -3.45
N PRO A 102 0.67 -18.53 -4.12
CA PRO A 102 0.23 -18.06 -5.42
C PRO A 102 -0.45 -16.70 -5.28
N LEU A 103 -0.20 -15.82 -6.25
CA LEU A 103 -0.75 -14.48 -6.33
C LEU A 103 -1.62 -14.38 -7.60
N PRO A 104 -2.91 -14.00 -7.48
CA PRO A 104 -3.76 -13.81 -8.65
C PRO A 104 -3.27 -12.64 -9.52
N LEU A 105 -3.16 -12.86 -10.83
CA LEU A 105 -2.68 -11.86 -11.79
C LEU A 105 -3.58 -10.62 -11.80
N ASP A 106 -4.90 -10.81 -11.78
CA ASP A 106 -5.88 -9.71 -11.78
C ASP A 106 -5.83 -8.85 -10.52
N ALA A 107 -5.21 -9.34 -9.43
CA ALA A 107 -5.02 -8.57 -8.21
C ALA A 107 -3.89 -7.53 -8.31
N ILE A 108 -2.95 -7.72 -9.24
CA ILE A 108 -1.73 -6.90 -9.36
C ILE A 108 -1.53 -6.28 -10.75
N ALA A 109 -2.12 -6.84 -11.80
CA ALA A 109 -1.87 -6.46 -13.20
C ALA A 109 -2.09 -4.97 -13.44
N GLU A 110 -3.23 -4.44 -13.01
CA GLU A 110 -3.54 -3.03 -13.18
C GLU A 110 -2.54 -2.11 -12.46
N CYS A 111 -2.12 -2.46 -11.25
CA CYS A 111 -1.12 -1.65 -10.54
C CYS A 111 0.22 -1.65 -11.29
N ILE A 112 0.64 -2.79 -11.84
CA ILE A 112 1.85 -2.90 -12.65
C ILE A 112 1.72 -2.02 -13.90
N GLU A 113 0.61 -2.11 -14.62
CA GLU A 113 0.35 -1.31 -15.82
C GLU A 113 0.39 0.20 -15.54
N LEU A 114 -0.24 0.64 -14.45
CA LEU A 114 -0.22 2.05 -14.04
C LEU A 114 1.20 2.53 -13.72
N ILE A 115 1.97 1.75 -12.93
CA ILE A 115 3.32 2.13 -12.55
C ILE A 115 4.27 2.14 -13.76
N ASP A 116 4.20 1.13 -14.63
CA ASP A 116 5.04 1.07 -15.83
C ASP A 116 4.65 2.12 -16.87
N GLY A 117 3.36 2.43 -17.01
CA GLY A 117 2.87 3.51 -17.87
C GLY A 117 3.42 4.88 -17.47
N ASP A 118 3.53 5.13 -16.16
CA ASP A 118 4.08 6.38 -15.62
C ASP A 118 5.62 6.42 -15.56
N ALA A 119 6.28 5.26 -15.69
CA ALA A 119 7.73 5.12 -15.66
C ALA A 119 8.26 4.23 -16.80
N PRO A 120 8.10 4.64 -18.07
CA PRO A 120 8.51 3.83 -19.23
C PRO A 120 10.03 3.65 -19.34
N ASP A 121 10.82 4.52 -18.72
CA ASP A 121 12.28 4.40 -18.59
C ASP A 121 12.72 3.65 -17.31
N GLY A 122 11.76 3.10 -16.56
CA GLY A 122 11.96 2.44 -15.27
C GLY A 122 12.26 3.39 -14.12
N VAL A 123 12.23 4.72 -14.33
CA VAL A 123 12.55 5.70 -13.30
C VAL A 123 11.28 6.33 -12.73
N ILE A 124 11.03 6.06 -11.45
CA ILE A 124 9.86 6.59 -10.76
C ILE A 124 10.04 8.08 -10.44
N LYS A 125 9.01 8.87 -10.71
CA LYS A 125 8.91 10.28 -10.32
C LYS A 125 7.89 10.45 -9.20
N VAL A 126 8.09 11.47 -8.37
CA VAL A 126 7.08 11.86 -7.36
C VAL A 126 5.88 12.47 -8.07
N GLN A 127 4.66 12.01 -7.78
CA GLN A 127 3.42 12.44 -8.44
C GLN A 127 2.46 13.14 -7.48
N ARG A 128 2.61 12.91 -6.16
CA ARG A 128 1.75 13.48 -5.12
C ARG A 128 2.56 13.87 -3.88
N HIS A 129 2.16 14.96 -3.24
CA HIS A 129 2.68 15.33 -1.92
C HIS A 129 2.03 14.46 -0.84
N ALA A 130 2.84 13.89 0.05
CA ALA A 130 2.34 13.06 1.15
C ALA A 130 1.42 13.84 2.11
N TRP A 131 1.67 15.13 2.33
CA TRP A 131 0.92 15.99 3.25
C TRP A 131 -0.16 16.87 2.61
N GLY A 132 -0.28 16.87 1.28
CA GLY A 132 -1.05 17.90 0.55
C GLY A 132 -2.54 17.94 0.86
N GLU A 133 -3.09 16.86 1.41
CA GLU A 133 -4.51 16.69 1.72
C GLU A 133 -4.78 16.63 3.24
N HIS A 134 -3.74 16.69 4.08
CA HIS A 134 -3.86 16.48 5.52
C HIS A 134 -3.78 17.80 6.28
N ARG A 135 -4.84 18.12 7.03
CA ARG A 135 -4.82 19.20 8.02
C ARG A 135 -4.21 18.69 9.31
N THR A 136 -3.28 19.46 9.87
CA THR A 136 -2.67 19.17 11.16
C THR A 136 -3.43 19.84 12.30
N ARG A 137 -3.40 19.23 13.49
CA ARG A 137 -3.96 19.84 14.70
C ARG A 137 -2.87 20.64 15.39
N LYS A 138 -3.20 21.88 15.73
CA LYS A 138 -2.32 22.77 16.49
C LYS A 138 -3.08 23.32 17.68
N LEU A 139 -2.39 23.37 18.82
CA LEU A 139 -2.89 24.05 19.99
C LEU A 139 -2.76 25.55 19.76
N ASP A 140 -3.89 26.23 19.66
CA ASP A 140 -3.95 27.68 19.76
C ASP A 140 -3.59 28.06 21.21
N ARG A 141 -2.43 28.70 21.38
CA ARG A 141 -1.93 29.08 22.71
C ARG A 141 -2.71 30.24 23.35
N ALA A 142 -3.46 31.00 22.55
CA ALA A 142 -4.26 32.11 23.06
C ALA A 142 -5.60 31.63 23.63
N THR A 143 -6.25 30.68 22.95
CA THR A 143 -7.56 30.15 23.35
C THR A 143 -7.48 28.85 24.13
N GLY A 144 -6.36 28.12 24.04
CA GLY A 144 -6.20 26.78 24.60
C GLY A 144 -6.90 25.69 23.77
N GLU A 145 -7.46 26.03 22.60
CA GLU A 145 -8.22 25.10 21.77
C GLU A 145 -7.34 24.43 20.70
N TRP A 146 -7.73 23.22 20.30
CA TRP A 146 -7.10 22.53 19.17
C TRP A 146 -7.76 22.92 17.85
N ILE A 147 -7.07 23.72 17.05
CA ILE A 147 -7.51 24.11 15.71
C ILE A 147 -6.90 23.20 14.65
N LYS A 148 -7.57 23.08 13.49
CA LYS A 148 -7.02 22.44 12.30
C LYS A 148 -6.40 23.51 11.41
N GLU A 149 -5.13 23.37 11.03
CA GLU A 149 -4.47 24.20 10.02
C GLU A 149 -3.85 23.32 8.94
N ASP A 150 -3.44 23.93 7.83
CA ASP A 150 -2.74 23.20 6.78
C ASP A 150 -1.39 22.70 7.29
N ALA A 151 -0.98 21.52 6.84
CA ALA A 151 0.33 21.00 7.17
C ALA A 151 1.42 21.98 6.69
N SER A 152 2.33 22.35 7.58
CA SER A 152 3.51 23.14 7.22
C SER A 152 4.63 22.22 6.75
N THR A 153 5.47 22.73 5.85
CA THR A 153 6.63 22.01 5.32
C THR A 153 7.93 22.69 5.77
N PHE A 154 9.04 21.96 5.68
CA PHE A 154 10.39 22.50 5.85
C PHE A 154 11.23 22.28 4.57
N PRO A 155 12.32 23.03 4.34
CA PRO A 155 13.01 23.06 3.05
C PRO A 155 13.41 21.69 2.48
N LEU A 156 13.89 20.78 3.34
CA LEU A 156 14.28 19.43 2.93
C LEU A 156 13.06 18.61 2.46
N LEU A 157 11.94 18.67 3.18
CA LEU A 157 10.71 17.97 2.80
C LEU A 157 10.17 18.50 1.46
N SER A 158 10.13 19.82 1.28
CA SER A 158 9.71 20.45 0.02
C SER A 158 10.62 20.06 -1.15
N ALA A 159 11.93 19.93 -0.91
CA ALA A 159 12.89 19.51 -1.93
C ALA A 159 12.72 18.02 -2.30
N ALA A 160 12.57 17.14 -1.30
CA ALA A 160 12.46 15.70 -1.49
C ALA A 160 11.14 15.28 -2.15
N SER A 161 10.06 16.03 -1.96
CA SER A 161 8.72 15.70 -2.48
C SER A 161 8.30 16.52 -3.68
N ARG A 162 9.25 17.17 -4.36
CA ARG A 162 8.93 17.97 -5.53
C ARG A 162 8.33 17.07 -6.61
N ILE A 163 7.07 17.34 -6.97
CA ILE A 163 6.37 16.60 -8.02
C ILE A 163 7.15 16.70 -9.34
N GLY A 164 7.21 15.59 -10.07
CA GLY A 164 7.95 15.41 -11.31
C GLY A 164 9.43 15.10 -11.14
N THR A 165 9.99 15.18 -9.92
CA THR A 165 11.39 14.81 -9.69
C THR A 165 11.58 13.30 -9.58
N LYS A 166 12.72 12.82 -10.06
CA LYS A 166 13.10 11.40 -9.99
C LYS A 166 13.35 11.01 -8.53
N SER A 167 12.66 9.99 -8.06
CA SER A 167 12.87 9.43 -6.73
C SER A 167 13.72 8.18 -6.82
N ARG A 168 14.96 8.26 -6.32
CA ARG A 168 15.86 7.10 -6.23
C ARG A 168 15.27 6.00 -5.34
N ALA A 169 14.59 6.37 -4.26
CA ALA A 169 13.99 5.42 -3.33
C ALA A 169 12.85 4.64 -3.97
N LEU A 170 11.89 5.35 -4.60
CA LEU A 170 10.78 4.69 -5.29
C LEU A 170 11.25 3.87 -6.49
N THR A 171 12.28 4.34 -7.21
CA THR A 171 12.89 3.58 -8.32
C THR A 171 13.53 2.28 -7.83
N ALA A 172 14.21 2.31 -6.68
CA ALA A 172 14.80 1.10 -6.09
C ALA A 172 13.73 0.12 -5.61
N GLU A 173 12.67 0.62 -4.97
CA GLU A 173 11.51 -0.19 -4.57
C GLU A 173 10.84 -0.83 -5.77
N TRP A 174 10.64 -0.08 -6.86
CA TRP A 174 10.06 -0.63 -8.10
C TRP A 174 10.95 -1.69 -8.73
N SER A 175 12.26 -1.47 -8.74
CA SER A 175 13.24 -2.45 -9.24
C SER A 175 13.20 -3.75 -8.42
N HIS A 176 13.10 -3.65 -7.09
CA HIS A 176 12.93 -4.83 -6.23
C HIS A 176 11.61 -5.55 -6.47
N ALA A 177 10.50 -4.81 -6.61
CA ALA A 177 9.20 -5.38 -6.94
C ALA A 177 9.24 -6.15 -8.27
N LYS A 178 9.88 -5.60 -9.32
CA LYS A 178 10.07 -6.33 -10.59
C LYS A 178 10.87 -7.62 -10.41
N ASN A 179 11.93 -7.60 -9.61
CA ASN A 179 12.72 -8.81 -9.34
C ASN A 179 11.91 -9.86 -8.58
N ASP A 180 11.08 -9.46 -7.62
CA ASP A 180 10.18 -10.37 -6.92
C ASP A 180 9.12 -10.92 -7.88
N LEU A 181 8.53 -10.09 -8.73
CA LEU A 181 7.58 -10.53 -9.76
C LEU A 181 8.20 -11.54 -10.73
N LEU A 182 9.41 -11.29 -11.22
CA LEU A 182 10.14 -12.24 -12.08
C LEU A 182 10.36 -13.57 -11.37
N PHE A 183 10.79 -13.54 -10.10
CA PHE A 183 10.92 -14.76 -9.30
C PHE A 183 9.59 -15.53 -9.21
N LEU A 184 8.47 -14.84 -8.97
CA LEU A 184 7.16 -15.49 -8.88
C LEU A 184 6.72 -16.11 -10.21
N LEU A 185 6.98 -15.42 -11.33
CA LEU A 185 6.70 -15.93 -12.67
C LEU A 185 7.55 -17.18 -12.98
N ASP A 186 8.85 -17.14 -12.68
CA ASP A 186 9.77 -18.27 -12.88
C ASP A 186 9.42 -19.51 -12.03
N ASN A 187 8.58 -19.35 -11.00
CA ASN A 187 8.17 -20.40 -10.08
C ASN A 187 6.66 -20.73 -10.17
N ASP A 188 5.94 -20.28 -11.20
CA ASP A 188 4.49 -20.52 -11.40
C ASP A 188 3.61 -20.07 -10.21
N LEU A 189 4.05 -19.00 -9.54
CA LEU A 189 3.38 -18.39 -8.39
C LEU A 189 2.51 -17.19 -8.77
N VAL A 190 2.50 -16.74 -10.04
CA VAL A 190 1.47 -15.81 -10.54
C VAL A 190 0.49 -16.60 -11.39
N ARG A 191 -0.82 -16.49 -11.11
CA ARG A 191 -1.84 -17.31 -11.75
C ARG A 191 -3.02 -16.46 -12.19
N GLU A 192 -3.63 -16.81 -13.31
CA GLU A 192 -4.96 -16.29 -13.63
C GLU A 192 -5.92 -16.64 -12.50
N SER A 193 -6.82 -15.72 -12.18
CA SER A 193 -7.94 -16.05 -11.32
C SER A 193 -8.72 -17.17 -11.99
N ILE A 194 -8.83 -18.32 -11.33
CA ILE A 194 -9.75 -19.35 -11.81
C ILE A 194 -11.12 -18.75 -11.59
N ASP A 195 -11.77 -18.31 -12.67
CA ASP A 195 -13.19 -18.05 -12.67
C ASP A 195 -13.85 -19.33 -12.12
N CYS A 196 -14.27 -19.28 -10.86
CA CYS A 196 -15.30 -20.17 -10.39
C CYS A 196 -16.55 -19.81 -11.19
N VAL A 197 -16.67 -20.42 -12.38
CA VAL A 197 -17.92 -20.54 -13.09
C VAL A 197 -18.93 -21.04 -12.07
N GLN A 198 -19.87 -20.16 -11.71
CA GLN A 198 -21.00 -20.48 -10.84
C GLN A 198 -21.86 -21.59 -11.44
#